data_AF-A0A6I8M8P0-F1
#
_entry.id   AF-A0A6I8M8P0-F1
#
_cell.length_a   1.000
_cell.length_b   1.000
_cell.length_c   1.000
_cell.angle_alpha   90.00
_cell.angle_beta   90.00
_cell.angle_gamma   90.00
#
_symmetry.space_group_name_H-M   'P 1'
#
loop_
_entity.id
_entity.type
_entity.pdbx_description
1 polymer ?
#
loop_
_entity_poly.entity_id
_entity_poly.type
_entity_poly.pdbx_seq_one_letter_code
_entity_poly.pdbx_strand_id
1 'polypeptide(L)'
;MKYIDLEKPYFKRLEYKVTDTISYKDFNTSNISLQNTNENISFVDIDLNRPEKYRGLGEYFEIENKELLNHSIGINIKKENEKMIILKYDFDKLNDTLINGININLEENAKAKILVYYYSKTDESAFYHNGYIKVNAGKNSNLELITLQNLNSLSKNFTETDFLLDDNANVEYYDLELGSSVNLVASKTRLLGDNATMLYIPAYLVDKDKKADFEYSLLFHGKKGKGDIEARGTTKDFGTKVFRGNIYFNKGCKGSTASEGEFSILLDDTIKIHAIPAMLCDEDDVVGAHAASVGKVDEERLFYLMSRGFSKVDAKRIIVESTFRPIFEKIEDEKIKEDMFLEIKNRMN
;
A
#
# COMPACT_ATOMS: atom_id res chain seq x y z
N MET A 1 -3.62 27.04 -5.67
CA MET A 1 -2.35 27.16 -6.42
C MET A 1 -2.41 26.11 -7.52
N LYS A 2 -1.97 26.40 -8.75
CA LYS A 2 -2.02 25.38 -9.81
C LYS A 2 -0.87 24.40 -9.62
N TYR A 3 -1.07 23.13 -9.99
CA TYR A 3 -0.05 22.08 -9.93
C TYR A 3 1.29 22.52 -10.55
N ILE A 4 1.22 23.12 -11.75
CA ILE A 4 2.40 23.52 -12.53
C ILE A 4 3.27 24.56 -11.83
N ASP A 5 2.69 25.32 -10.90
CA ASP A 5 3.37 26.40 -10.17
C ASP A 5 3.95 25.92 -8.83
N LEU A 6 3.68 24.67 -8.43
CA LEU A 6 4.15 24.12 -7.14
C LEU A 6 5.64 23.78 -7.19
N GLU A 7 6.31 24.02 -6.06
CA GLU A 7 7.69 23.54 -5.88
C GLU A 7 7.69 22.00 -5.82
N LYS A 8 8.51 21.39 -6.69
CA LYS A 8 8.66 19.93 -6.73
C LYS A 8 9.30 19.42 -5.44
N PRO A 9 8.70 18.42 -4.78
CA PRO A 9 9.18 17.96 -3.48
C PRO A 9 10.53 17.27 -3.59
N TYR A 10 11.32 17.39 -2.52
CA TYR A 10 12.58 16.70 -2.33
C TYR A 10 12.49 15.73 -1.14
N PHE A 11 12.56 14.43 -1.44
CA PHE A 11 12.59 13.36 -0.47
C PHE A 11 14.02 13.18 0.01
N LYS A 12 14.41 13.98 1.01
CA LYS A 12 15.78 14.07 1.52
C LYS A 12 16.41 12.71 1.85
N ARG A 13 15.66 11.80 2.49
CA ARG A 13 16.17 10.47 2.89
C ARG A 13 16.34 9.49 1.73
N LEU A 14 15.63 9.72 0.63
CA LEU A 14 15.83 8.99 -0.62
C LEU A 14 16.85 9.66 -1.53
N GLU A 15 17.32 10.86 -1.18
CA GLU A 15 18.11 11.72 -2.07
C GLU A 15 17.42 11.82 -3.45
N TYR A 16 16.10 11.99 -3.45
CA TYR A 16 15.28 12.01 -4.65
C TYR A 16 14.50 13.32 -4.75
N LYS A 17 14.66 14.02 -5.88
CA LYS A 17 13.87 15.20 -6.24
C LYS A 17 12.92 14.81 -7.35
N VAL A 18 11.64 15.16 -7.21
CA VAL A 18 10.68 14.97 -8.31
C VAL A 18 11.11 15.83 -9.50
N THR A 19 11.19 15.22 -10.67
CA THR A 19 11.64 15.87 -11.91
C THR A 19 10.55 15.96 -12.95
N ASP A 20 9.56 15.09 -12.90
CA ASP A 20 8.50 14.99 -13.90
C ASP A 20 7.59 16.22 -13.84
N THR A 21 7.08 16.62 -15.00
CA THR A 21 5.98 17.57 -15.11
C THR A 21 4.94 16.88 -15.97
N ILE A 22 3.81 16.52 -15.37
CA ILE A 22 2.80 15.72 -16.02
C ILE A 22 1.77 16.64 -16.69
N SER A 23 1.33 16.22 -17.87
CA SER A 23 0.18 16.78 -18.56
C SER A 23 -0.94 15.76 -18.57
N TYR A 24 -2.19 16.22 -18.51
CA TYR A 24 -3.35 15.35 -18.67
C TYR A 24 -3.24 14.51 -19.96
N LYS A 25 -3.50 13.21 -19.84
CA LYS A 25 -3.67 12.26 -20.94
C LYS A 25 -4.84 11.34 -20.59
N ASP A 26 -5.66 10.98 -21.56
CA ASP A 26 -6.70 9.98 -21.32
C ASP A 26 -6.07 8.62 -21.04
N PHE A 27 -6.65 7.90 -20.07
CA PHE A 27 -6.34 6.49 -19.82
C PHE A 27 -7.50 5.66 -20.35
N ASN A 28 -7.24 4.79 -21.32
CA ASN A 28 -8.28 4.05 -22.02
C ASN A 28 -9.00 3.06 -21.09
N THR A 29 -10.32 3.11 -21.08
CA THR A 29 -11.15 2.20 -20.26
C THR A 29 -11.02 0.73 -20.67
N SER A 30 -10.56 0.41 -21.89
CA SER A 30 -10.25 -0.97 -22.28
C SER A 30 -9.09 -1.59 -21.49
N ASN A 31 -8.27 -0.74 -20.86
CA ASN A 31 -7.15 -1.14 -20.01
C ASN A 31 -7.56 -1.25 -18.53
N ILE A 32 -8.86 -1.11 -18.26
CA ILE A 32 -9.43 -1.20 -16.92
C ILE A 32 -10.40 -2.37 -16.94
N SER A 33 -10.25 -3.28 -15.98
CA SER A 33 -11.22 -4.36 -15.78
C SER A 33 -11.75 -4.33 -14.36
N LEU A 34 -13.05 -4.46 -14.23
CA LEU A 34 -13.75 -4.63 -12.96
C LEU A 34 -14.53 -5.93 -13.00
N GLN A 35 -14.30 -6.80 -12.03
CA GLN A 35 -14.88 -8.14 -11.99
C GLN A 35 -15.65 -8.37 -10.69
N ASN A 36 -16.53 -9.38 -10.71
CA ASN A 36 -17.31 -9.83 -9.56
C ASN A 36 -18.22 -8.77 -8.93
N THR A 37 -18.75 -7.85 -9.74
CA THR A 37 -19.83 -6.94 -9.32
C THR A 37 -21.19 -7.65 -9.32
N ASN A 38 -22.08 -7.27 -8.40
CA ASN A 38 -23.43 -7.79 -8.28
C ASN A 38 -24.41 -6.71 -7.77
N GLU A 39 -25.64 -7.08 -7.47
CA GLU A 39 -26.70 -6.20 -6.99
C GLU A 39 -26.42 -5.52 -5.63
N ASN A 40 -25.48 -6.04 -4.84
CA ASN A 40 -25.06 -5.45 -3.57
C ASN A 40 -24.09 -4.27 -3.76
N ILE A 41 -23.68 -4.01 -5.00
CA ILE A 41 -22.72 -2.97 -5.37
C ILE A 41 -23.43 -1.94 -6.23
N SER A 42 -23.32 -0.67 -5.87
CA SER A 42 -23.76 0.45 -6.70
C SER A 42 -22.64 1.43 -6.97
N PHE A 43 -22.58 1.93 -8.21
CA PHE A 43 -21.66 3.02 -8.55
C PHE A 43 -22.25 4.35 -8.09
N VAL A 44 -21.42 5.17 -7.46
CA VAL A 44 -21.81 6.43 -6.85
C VAL A 44 -20.92 7.57 -7.33
N ASP A 45 -21.41 8.79 -7.17
CA ASP A 45 -20.59 9.98 -7.35
C ASP A 45 -19.37 9.93 -6.42
N ILE A 46 -18.27 10.44 -6.96
CA ILE A 46 -16.97 10.32 -6.34
C ILE A 46 -16.80 11.40 -5.27
N ASP A 47 -16.44 10.99 -4.06
CA ASP A 47 -15.93 11.87 -3.02
C ASP A 47 -14.47 11.52 -2.75
N LEU A 48 -13.55 12.34 -3.25
CA LEU A 48 -12.11 12.22 -3.02
C LEU A 48 -11.57 13.39 -2.20
N ASN A 49 -12.43 14.00 -1.39
CA ASN A 49 -11.97 14.99 -0.42
C ASN A 49 -11.06 14.30 0.60
N ARG A 50 -9.79 14.70 0.61
CA ARG A 50 -8.75 14.27 1.55
C ARG A 50 -9.01 14.95 2.91
N PRO A 51 -9.05 14.22 4.03
CA PRO A 51 -9.30 14.83 5.34
C PRO A 51 -8.10 15.64 5.85
N GLU A 52 -8.32 16.89 6.29
CA GLU A 52 -7.33 17.72 7.00
C GLU A 52 -6.92 17.09 8.36
N LYS A 53 -5.73 17.27 8.95
CA LYS A 53 -4.42 17.78 8.49
C LYS A 53 -3.70 16.67 7.71
N TYR A 54 -3.62 16.79 6.39
CA TYR A 54 -2.98 15.79 5.56
C TYR A 54 -1.48 16.09 5.43
N ARG A 55 -0.63 15.07 5.64
CA ARG A 55 0.79 15.08 5.31
C ARG A 55 1.20 13.72 4.76
N GLY A 56 0.52 13.24 3.72
CA GLY A 56 0.89 12.02 2.99
C GLY A 56 2.15 12.25 2.17
N LEU A 57 2.08 12.10 0.85
CA LEU A 57 3.18 12.42 -0.06
C LEU A 57 3.38 13.93 -0.23
N GLY A 58 2.38 14.72 0.17
CA GLY A 58 2.43 16.19 0.25
C GLY A 58 1.54 16.87 -0.78
N GLU A 59 1.38 18.19 -0.64
CA GLU A 59 0.45 19.00 -1.44
C GLU A 59 0.69 18.89 -2.95
N TYR A 60 1.94 18.66 -3.38
CA TYR A 60 2.28 18.50 -4.79
C TYR A 60 1.50 17.36 -5.46
N PHE A 61 1.56 16.15 -4.89
CA PHE A 61 0.89 14.97 -5.44
C PHE A 61 -0.62 15.03 -5.25
N GLU A 62 -1.09 15.61 -4.16
CA GLU A 62 -2.51 15.84 -3.92
C GLU A 62 -3.12 16.78 -4.98
N ILE A 63 -2.48 17.93 -5.24
CA ILE A 63 -2.96 18.90 -6.21
C ILE A 63 -2.81 18.36 -7.63
N GLU A 64 -1.70 17.68 -7.95
CA GLU A 64 -1.54 16.96 -9.23
C GLU A 64 -2.69 15.98 -9.47
N ASN A 65 -2.97 15.13 -8.48
CA ASN A 65 -4.01 14.12 -8.57
C ASN A 65 -5.40 14.74 -8.77
N LYS A 66 -5.70 15.84 -8.06
CA LYS A 66 -6.97 16.57 -8.20
C LYS A 66 -7.12 17.26 -9.56
N GLU A 67 -6.05 17.88 -10.07
CA GLU A 67 -6.11 18.67 -11.31
C GLU A 67 -6.03 17.81 -12.58
N LEU A 68 -5.33 16.67 -12.52
CA LEU A 68 -5.03 15.83 -13.69
C LEU A 68 -5.70 14.45 -13.65
N LEU A 69 -6.68 14.25 -12.76
CA LEU A 69 -7.45 13.02 -12.64
C LEU A 69 -8.00 12.57 -14.00
N ASN A 70 -7.56 11.41 -14.48
CA ASN A 70 -7.92 10.87 -15.80
C ASN A 70 -8.71 9.55 -15.74
N HIS A 71 -8.89 8.99 -14.55
CA HIS A 71 -9.86 7.94 -14.28
C HIS A 71 -10.34 8.00 -12.84
N SER A 72 -11.62 7.71 -12.61
CA SER A 72 -12.14 7.64 -11.25
C SER A 72 -13.35 6.73 -11.13
N ILE A 73 -13.50 6.07 -9.97
CA ILE A 73 -14.60 5.16 -9.70
C ILE A 73 -15.08 5.28 -8.25
N GLY A 74 -16.39 5.40 -8.06
CA GLY A 74 -17.04 5.34 -6.75
C GLY A 74 -17.84 4.05 -6.62
N ILE A 75 -17.55 3.26 -5.58
CA ILE A 75 -18.17 1.97 -5.31
C ILE A 75 -18.84 2.04 -3.93
N ASN A 76 -20.13 1.72 -3.86
CA ASN A 76 -20.87 1.60 -2.61
C ASN A 76 -21.32 0.14 -2.41
N ILE A 77 -20.88 -0.46 -1.30
CA ILE A 77 -21.16 -1.83 -0.89
C ILE A 77 -22.30 -1.79 0.12
N LYS A 78 -23.48 -2.28 -0.27
CA LYS A 78 -24.70 -2.23 0.55
C LYS A 78 -24.80 -3.35 1.57
N LYS A 79 -24.26 -4.53 1.20
CA LYS A 79 -24.38 -5.79 1.94
C LYS A 79 -23.15 -6.66 1.71
N GLU A 80 -23.12 -7.80 2.36
CA GLU A 80 -22.10 -8.83 2.16
C GLU A 80 -21.95 -9.20 0.68
N ASN A 81 -20.71 -9.17 0.21
CA ASN A 81 -20.31 -9.59 -1.12
C ASN A 81 -19.32 -10.74 -0.99
N GLU A 82 -19.74 -11.95 -1.39
CA GLU A 82 -18.99 -13.18 -1.17
C GLU A 82 -17.70 -13.28 -1.99
N LYS A 83 -17.74 -12.83 -3.25
CA LYS A 83 -16.60 -12.93 -4.17
C LYS A 83 -15.72 -11.69 -4.10
N MET A 84 -14.40 -11.86 -4.12
CA MET A 84 -13.48 -10.73 -4.23
C MET A 84 -13.76 -9.87 -5.47
N ILE A 85 -13.99 -8.57 -5.27
CA ILE A 85 -14.09 -7.58 -6.33
C ILE A 85 -12.68 -7.29 -6.85
N ILE A 86 -12.45 -7.43 -8.14
CA ILE A 86 -11.12 -7.22 -8.73
C ILE A 86 -11.18 -6.01 -9.66
N LEU A 87 -10.44 -4.96 -9.33
CA LEU A 87 -10.23 -3.78 -10.16
C LEU A 87 -8.78 -3.78 -10.65
N LYS A 88 -8.57 -3.94 -11.96
CA LYS A 88 -7.24 -4.02 -12.55
C LYS A 88 -7.02 -2.90 -13.56
N TYR A 89 -5.83 -2.29 -13.49
CA TYR A 89 -5.31 -1.29 -14.43
C TYR A 89 -4.09 -1.87 -15.16
N ASP A 90 -4.18 -1.99 -16.47
CA ASP A 90 -3.11 -2.46 -17.34
C ASP A 90 -2.41 -1.28 -18.04
N PHE A 91 -1.15 -1.04 -17.73
CA PHE A 91 -0.31 -0.04 -18.40
C PHE A 91 0.31 -0.59 -19.67
N ASP A 92 0.29 0.21 -20.73
CA ASP A 92 0.97 -0.06 -22.00
C ASP A 92 1.45 1.25 -22.65
N LYS A 93 2.05 1.18 -23.84
CA LYS A 93 2.63 2.35 -24.52
C LYS A 93 1.63 3.48 -24.82
N LEU A 94 0.33 3.17 -24.92
CA LEU A 94 -0.72 4.17 -25.16
C LEU A 94 -1.39 4.63 -23.85
N ASN A 95 -1.20 3.88 -22.77
CA ASN A 95 -1.77 4.11 -21.45
C ASN A 95 -0.65 4.28 -20.43
N ASP A 96 0.21 5.28 -20.68
CA ASP A 96 1.49 5.43 -19.97
C ASP A 96 1.40 6.25 -18.67
N THR A 97 0.28 6.93 -18.46
CA THR A 97 0.06 7.86 -17.35
C THR A 97 -1.32 7.62 -16.75
N LEU A 98 -1.38 7.15 -15.51
CA LEU A 98 -2.62 6.98 -14.76
C LEU A 98 -2.61 7.92 -13.56
N ILE A 99 -3.61 8.78 -13.50
CA ILE A 99 -3.88 9.62 -12.33
C ILE A 99 -5.30 9.28 -11.91
N ASN A 100 -5.42 8.38 -10.93
CA ASN A 100 -6.72 7.80 -10.59
C ASN A 100 -7.21 8.10 -9.18
N GLY A 101 -8.52 7.94 -9.03
CA GLY A 101 -9.23 8.12 -7.78
C GLY A 101 -10.24 7.02 -7.56
N ILE A 102 -10.17 6.32 -6.43
CA ILE A 102 -11.06 5.22 -6.07
C ILE A 102 -11.75 5.60 -4.76
N ASN A 103 -13.08 5.69 -4.75
CA ASN A 103 -13.88 5.90 -3.54
C ASN A 103 -14.64 4.61 -3.21
N ILE A 104 -14.42 4.04 -2.02
CA ILE A 104 -15.06 2.81 -1.55
C ILE A 104 -15.88 3.14 -0.31
N ASN A 105 -17.20 2.93 -0.37
CA ASN A 105 -18.11 3.11 0.75
C ASN A 105 -18.68 1.77 1.17
N LEU A 106 -18.56 1.40 2.44
CA LEU A 106 -19.26 0.27 3.03
C LEU A 106 -20.42 0.81 3.86
N GLU A 107 -21.64 0.38 3.56
CA GLU A 107 -22.80 0.63 4.40
C GLU A 107 -22.69 -0.15 5.73
N GLU A 108 -23.57 0.17 6.68
CA GLU A 108 -23.63 -0.51 7.96
C GLU A 108 -23.79 -2.03 7.77
N ASN A 109 -22.99 -2.82 8.50
CA ASN A 109 -22.93 -4.29 8.42
C ASN A 109 -22.47 -4.87 7.07
N ALA A 110 -22.07 -4.04 6.11
CA ALA A 110 -21.59 -4.52 4.81
C ALA A 110 -20.25 -5.24 4.95
N LYS A 111 -20.00 -6.22 4.07
CA LYS A 111 -18.73 -6.95 4.03
C LYS A 111 -18.24 -7.10 2.60
N ALA A 112 -16.96 -6.87 2.35
CA ALA A 112 -16.38 -7.07 1.04
C ALA A 112 -14.90 -7.46 1.11
N LYS A 113 -14.45 -8.16 0.07
CA LYS A 113 -13.04 -8.26 -0.28
C LYS A 113 -12.81 -7.55 -1.61
N ILE A 114 -11.79 -6.72 -1.69
CA ILE A 114 -11.48 -5.92 -2.86
C ILE A 114 -9.99 -6.03 -3.16
N LEU A 115 -9.65 -6.28 -4.42
CA LEU A 115 -8.28 -6.27 -4.92
C LEU A 115 -8.15 -5.20 -6.00
N VAL A 116 -7.23 -4.25 -5.80
CA VAL A 116 -6.84 -3.25 -6.79
C VAL A 116 -5.46 -3.60 -7.33
N TYR A 117 -5.33 -3.83 -8.64
CA TYR A 117 -4.08 -4.28 -9.24
C TYR A 117 -3.59 -3.33 -10.33
N TYR A 118 -2.38 -2.80 -10.16
CA TYR A 118 -1.66 -2.00 -11.14
C TYR A 118 -0.55 -2.83 -11.79
N TYR A 119 -0.65 -3.05 -13.11
CA TYR A 119 0.22 -3.98 -13.84
C TYR A 119 0.80 -3.35 -15.12
N SER A 120 2.09 -3.53 -15.37
CA SER A 120 2.74 -3.18 -16.64
C SER A 120 2.71 -4.33 -17.64
N LYS A 121 2.13 -4.14 -18.83
CA LYS A 121 2.15 -5.15 -19.92
C LYS A 121 3.50 -5.27 -20.63
N THR A 122 4.43 -4.34 -20.40
CA THR A 122 5.73 -4.28 -21.07
C THR A 122 6.76 -3.61 -20.17
N ASP A 123 8.02 -4.01 -20.33
CA ASP A 123 9.19 -3.40 -19.67
C ASP A 123 9.89 -2.34 -20.54
N GLU A 124 9.39 -2.08 -21.75
CA GLU A 124 10.04 -1.22 -22.73
C GLU A 124 9.75 0.28 -22.56
N SER A 125 8.87 0.66 -21.64
CA SER A 125 8.39 2.03 -21.50
C SER A 125 8.21 2.41 -20.05
N ALA A 126 8.58 3.64 -19.70
CA ALA A 126 8.34 4.19 -18.38
C ALA A 126 6.86 4.58 -18.24
N PHE A 127 6.26 4.24 -17.11
CA PHE A 127 4.90 4.65 -16.76
C PHE A 127 4.89 5.56 -15.53
N TYR A 128 3.86 6.38 -15.44
CA TYR A 128 3.63 7.27 -14.31
C TYR A 128 2.28 6.96 -13.67
N HIS A 129 2.28 6.73 -12.36
CA HIS A 129 1.08 6.50 -11.59
C HIS A 129 1.00 7.44 -10.39
N ASN A 130 -0.10 8.20 -10.29
CA ASN A 130 -0.48 8.95 -9.10
C ASN A 130 -1.92 8.59 -8.70
N GLY A 131 -2.07 7.69 -7.73
CA GLY A 131 -3.35 7.13 -7.32
C GLY A 131 -3.80 7.57 -5.94
N TYR A 132 -5.10 7.81 -5.77
CA TYR A 132 -5.70 8.07 -4.46
C TYR A 132 -6.89 7.14 -4.20
N ILE A 133 -6.88 6.45 -3.06
CA ILE A 133 -7.98 5.61 -2.61
C ILE A 133 -8.56 6.22 -1.33
N LYS A 134 -9.87 6.46 -1.30
CA LYS A 134 -10.61 6.83 -0.09
C LYS A 134 -11.57 5.71 0.27
N VAL A 135 -11.53 5.27 1.52
CA VAL A 135 -12.43 4.25 2.07
C VAL A 135 -13.21 4.82 3.23
N ASN A 136 -14.54 4.72 3.16
CA ASN A 136 -15.45 4.99 4.27
C ASN A 136 -16.05 3.66 4.73
N ALA A 137 -15.62 3.17 5.90
CA ALA A 137 -16.10 1.93 6.48
C ALA A 137 -17.19 2.23 7.53
N GLY A 138 -18.46 1.97 7.16
CA GLY A 138 -19.61 2.19 8.04
C GLY A 138 -19.63 1.27 9.26
N LYS A 139 -20.58 1.51 10.17
CA LYS A 139 -20.64 0.77 11.44
C LYS A 139 -20.75 -0.74 11.23
N ASN A 140 -20.04 -1.51 12.06
CA ASN A 140 -20.00 -2.98 12.00
C ASN A 140 -19.60 -3.56 10.63
N SER A 141 -19.04 -2.75 9.72
CA SER A 141 -18.62 -3.23 8.40
C SER A 141 -17.29 -4.00 8.48
N ASN A 142 -17.04 -4.84 7.48
CA ASN A 142 -15.81 -5.61 7.37
C ASN A 142 -15.22 -5.50 5.95
N LEU A 143 -14.00 -4.99 5.84
CA LEU A 143 -13.31 -4.86 4.56
C LEU A 143 -11.96 -5.59 4.60
N GLU A 144 -11.73 -6.44 3.61
CA GLU A 144 -10.39 -6.86 3.21
C GLU A 144 -10.03 -6.11 1.92
N LEU A 145 -9.08 -5.19 1.98
CA LEU A 145 -8.57 -4.48 0.80
C LEU A 145 -7.15 -4.97 0.50
N ILE A 146 -6.90 -5.31 -0.76
CA ILE A 146 -5.60 -5.72 -1.25
C ILE A 146 -5.21 -4.75 -2.36
N THR A 147 -4.08 -4.06 -2.24
CA THR A 147 -3.47 -3.32 -3.35
C THR A 147 -2.23 -4.08 -3.82
N LEU A 148 -2.16 -4.35 -5.12
CA LEU A 148 -1.01 -4.96 -5.75
C LEU A 148 -0.44 -3.96 -6.75
N GLN A 149 0.84 -3.65 -6.58
CA GLN A 149 1.58 -2.79 -7.48
C GLN A 149 2.72 -3.61 -8.09
N ASN A 150 2.65 -3.80 -9.41
CA ASN A 150 3.69 -4.46 -10.19
C ASN A 150 3.96 -3.69 -11.48
N LEU A 151 4.40 -2.44 -11.33
CA LEU A 151 4.88 -1.65 -12.47
C LEU A 151 6.35 -1.97 -12.76
N ASN A 152 6.75 -1.85 -14.03
CA ASN A 152 8.12 -2.16 -14.44
C ASN A 152 9.18 -1.26 -13.76
N SER A 153 10.46 -1.64 -13.92
CA SER A 153 11.58 -0.95 -13.29
C SER A 153 11.87 0.46 -13.84
N LEU A 154 11.20 0.89 -14.92
CA LEU A 154 11.33 2.24 -15.48
C LEU A 154 10.27 3.21 -14.94
N SER A 155 9.24 2.68 -14.30
CA SER A 155 8.05 3.43 -13.91
C SER A 155 8.23 4.19 -12.60
N LYS A 156 7.30 5.10 -12.30
CA LYS A 156 7.20 5.83 -11.04
C LYS A 156 5.79 5.67 -10.47
N ASN A 157 5.71 5.42 -9.17
CA ASN A 157 4.48 5.17 -8.45
C ASN A 157 4.36 6.10 -7.25
N PHE A 158 3.21 6.76 -7.14
CA PHE A 158 2.85 7.65 -6.04
C PHE A 158 1.43 7.30 -5.63
N THR A 159 1.24 6.66 -4.47
CA THR A 159 -0.09 6.24 -4.03
C THR A 159 -0.40 6.74 -2.64
N GLU A 160 -1.65 7.19 -2.49
CA GLU A 160 -2.21 7.66 -1.24
C GLU A 160 -3.48 6.88 -0.92
N THR A 161 -3.63 6.38 0.29
CA THR A 161 -4.86 5.70 0.74
C THR A 161 -5.33 6.27 2.07
N ASP A 162 -6.59 6.67 2.16
CA ASP A 162 -7.23 7.12 3.39
C ASP A 162 -8.37 6.18 3.78
N PHE A 163 -8.40 5.76 5.04
CA PHE A 163 -9.50 5.01 5.63
C PHE A 163 -10.17 5.81 6.75
N LEU A 164 -11.50 5.89 6.72
CA LEU A 164 -12.34 6.45 7.77
C LEU A 164 -13.21 5.33 8.34
N LEU A 165 -12.97 4.94 9.59
CA LEU A 165 -13.63 3.80 10.24
C LEU A 165 -14.61 4.29 11.31
N ASP A 166 -15.89 3.91 11.16
CA ASP A 166 -16.94 4.15 12.14
C ASP A 166 -16.98 3.04 13.21
N ASP A 167 -17.95 3.10 14.14
CA ASP A 167 -18.07 2.21 15.28
C ASP A 167 -18.03 0.72 14.87
N ASN A 168 -17.13 -0.04 15.50
CA ASN A 168 -16.94 -1.48 15.25
C ASN A 168 -16.60 -1.85 13.79
N ALA A 169 -16.19 -0.90 12.95
CA ALA A 169 -15.69 -1.21 11.60
C ALA A 169 -14.35 -1.95 11.69
N ASN A 170 -14.20 -3.02 10.90
CA ASN A 170 -12.98 -3.81 10.82
C ASN A 170 -12.39 -3.74 9.41
N VAL A 171 -11.15 -3.27 9.28
CA VAL A 171 -10.45 -3.22 8.00
C VAL A 171 -9.12 -3.94 8.09
N GLU A 172 -8.88 -4.87 7.17
CA GLU A 172 -7.58 -5.44 6.89
C GLU A 172 -7.09 -4.91 5.54
N TYR A 173 -5.90 -4.32 5.50
CA TYR A 173 -5.30 -3.77 4.29
C TYR A 173 -3.95 -4.41 4.02
N TYR A 174 -3.89 -5.13 2.91
CA TYR A 174 -2.72 -5.81 2.39
C TYR A 174 -2.16 -5.00 1.24
N ASP A 175 -0.93 -4.54 1.34
CA ASP A 175 -0.35 -3.64 0.35
C ASP A 175 0.96 -4.21 -0.19
N LEU A 176 0.95 -4.71 -1.42
CA LEU A 176 2.10 -5.35 -2.04
C LEU A 176 2.75 -4.46 -3.09
N GLU A 177 3.97 -4.04 -2.81
CA GLU A 177 4.73 -3.07 -3.60
C GLU A 177 5.99 -3.72 -4.19
N LEU A 178 5.91 -4.16 -5.45
CA LEU A 178 7.00 -4.86 -6.14
C LEU A 178 7.74 -3.93 -7.12
N GLY A 179 7.07 -2.99 -7.73
CA GLY A 179 7.54 -2.33 -8.94
C GLY A 179 8.28 -1.01 -8.77
N SER A 180 8.44 -0.34 -9.92
CA SER A 180 8.89 1.05 -10.07
C SER A 180 10.35 1.34 -9.73
N SER A 181 10.92 2.31 -10.44
CA SER A 181 12.22 2.93 -10.10
C SER A 181 12.12 3.77 -8.82
N VAL A 182 11.01 4.49 -8.68
CA VAL A 182 10.66 5.29 -7.51
C VAL A 182 9.25 4.92 -7.08
N ASN A 183 9.10 4.55 -5.82
CA ASN A 183 7.83 4.11 -5.26
C ASN A 183 7.54 4.80 -3.93
N LEU A 184 6.58 5.71 -3.91
CA LEU A 184 6.20 6.44 -2.71
C LEU A 184 4.75 6.11 -2.35
N VAL A 185 4.53 5.59 -1.15
CA VAL A 185 3.22 5.18 -0.65
C VAL A 185 2.94 5.85 0.68
N ALA A 186 1.74 6.40 0.83
CA ALA A 186 1.25 6.90 2.11
C ALA A 186 -0.17 6.40 2.38
N SER A 187 -0.35 5.64 3.45
CA SER A 187 -1.65 5.17 3.91
C SER A 187 -1.97 5.67 5.31
N LYS A 188 -3.21 6.12 5.53
CA LYS A 188 -3.66 6.66 6.82
C LYS A 188 -5.04 6.16 7.17
N THR A 189 -5.16 5.60 8.38
CA THR A 189 -6.45 5.22 8.95
C THR A 189 -6.82 6.16 10.08
N ARG A 190 -8.03 6.71 10.02
CA ARG A 190 -8.67 7.42 11.12
C ARG A 190 -9.73 6.49 11.71
N LEU A 191 -9.45 5.98 12.89
CA LEU A 191 -10.38 5.18 13.69
C LEU A 191 -11.30 6.15 14.44
N LEU A 192 -12.35 6.59 13.75
CA LEU A 192 -13.27 7.63 14.21
C LEU A 192 -14.22 7.10 15.29
N GLY A 193 -14.77 5.90 15.08
CA GLY A 193 -15.72 5.26 15.98
C GLY A 193 -15.08 4.38 17.05
N ASP A 194 -15.88 4.03 18.06
CA ASP A 194 -15.48 3.17 19.16
C ASP A 194 -15.31 1.72 18.67
N ASN A 195 -14.32 1.01 19.21
CA ASN A 195 -13.99 -0.39 18.88
C ASN A 195 -13.67 -0.65 17.39
N ALA A 196 -13.37 0.38 16.61
CA ALA A 196 -12.87 0.21 15.25
C ALA A 196 -11.51 -0.52 15.24
N THR A 197 -11.27 -1.33 14.22
CA THR A 197 -10.05 -2.13 14.09
C THR A 197 -9.40 -1.98 12.71
N MET A 198 -8.08 -1.83 12.70
CA MET A 198 -7.27 -1.72 11.50
C MET A 198 -6.09 -2.68 11.56
N LEU A 199 -5.87 -3.44 10.51
CA LEU A 199 -4.66 -4.22 10.30
C LEU A 199 -4.00 -3.78 8.99
N TYR A 200 -2.76 -3.30 9.08
CA TYR A 200 -1.90 -3.01 7.95
C TYR A 200 -0.91 -4.16 7.76
N ILE A 201 -0.89 -4.77 6.57
CA ILE A 201 0.13 -5.76 6.16
C ILE A 201 0.79 -5.28 4.87
N PRO A 202 1.72 -4.30 4.96
CA PRO A 202 2.49 -3.90 3.81
C PRO A 202 3.62 -4.89 3.56
N ALA A 203 3.79 -5.28 2.30
CA ALA A 203 4.97 -5.99 1.86
C ALA A 203 5.61 -5.42 0.61
N TYR A 204 6.94 -5.46 0.57
CA TYR A 204 7.69 -4.83 -0.50
C TYR A 204 8.95 -5.59 -0.90
N LEU A 205 9.36 -5.43 -2.16
CA LEU A 205 10.67 -5.85 -2.66
C LEU A 205 11.37 -4.66 -3.32
N VAL A 206 12.49 -4.23 -2.74
CA VAL A 206 13.31 -3.12 -3.26
C VAL A 206 14.67 -3.66 -3.70
N ASP A 207 14.95 -3.65 -4.99
CA ASP A 207 16.17 -4.22 -5.59
C ASP A 207 16.86 -3.21 -6.51
N LYS A 208 18.01 -3.60 -7.10
CA LYS A 208 18.81 -2.77 -8.01
C LYS A 208 19.10 -1.39 -7.39
N ASP A 209 18.80 -0.31 -8.09
CA ASP A 209 18.95 1.08 -7.66
C ASP A 209 17.61 1.75 -7.31
N LYS A 210 16.56 0.94 -7.07
CA LYS A 210 15.22 1.45 -6.76
C LYS A 210 15.18 2.20 -5.44
N LYS A 211 14.28 3.18 -5.38
CA LYS A 211 14.04 4.04 -4.22
C LYS A 211 12.59 3.92 -3.77
N ALA A 212 12.37 3.60 -2.49
CA ALA A 212 11.03 3.43 -1.95
C ALA A 212 10.82 4.18 -0.63
N ASP A 213 9.67 4.83 -0.48
CA ASP A 213 9.26 5.49 0.77
C ASP A 213 7.85 5.05 1.13
N PHE A 214 7.71 4.37 2.26
CA PHE A 214 6.45 3.82 2.70
C PHE A 214 6.04 4.44 4.03
N GLU A 215 4.85 5.01 4.09
CA GLU A 215 4.25 5.55 5.30
C GLU A 215 2.91 4.88 5.58
N TYR A 216 2.75 4.31 6.77
CA TYR A 216 1.48 3.79 7.28
C TYR A 216 1.19 4.44 8.63
N SER A 217 0.03 5.07 8.76
CA SER A 217 -0.32 5.82 9.97
C SER A 217 -1.67 5.41 10.55
N LEU A 218 -1.69 5.15 11.85
CA LEU A 218 -2.89 4.87 12.62
C LEU A 218 -3.23 6.10 13.48
N LEU A 219 -4.40 6.68 13.27
CA LEU A 219 -4.91 7.83 14.03
C LEU A 219 -6.17 7.40 14.80
N PHE A 220 -6.03 7.28 16.11
CA PHE A 220 -7.13 6.89 16.99
C PHE A 220 -7.90 8.11 17.46
N HIS A 221 -9.23 8.06 17.36
CA HIS A 221 -10.14 9.08 17.88
C HIS A 221 -11.20 8.45 18.79
N GLY A 222 -11.82 7.35 18.33
CA GLY A 222 -12.77 6.57 19.12
C GLY A 222 -12.09 5.73 20.21
N LYS A 223 -12.86 5.30 21.20
CA LYS A 223 -12.38 4.50 22.33
C LYS A 223 -12.14 3.06 21.93
N LYS A 224 -11.22 2.40 22.64
CA LYS A 224 -10.96 0.95 22.50
C LYS A 224 -10.69 0.51 21.05
N GLY A 225 -10.15 1.42 20.23
CA GLY A 225 -9.74 1.06 18.88
C GLY A 225 -8.53 0.13 18.93
N LYS A 226 -8.36 -0.69 17.89
CA LYS A 226 -7.16 -1.53 17.72
C LYS A 226 -6.51 -1.26 16.38
N GLY A 227 -5.20 -1.16 16.36
CA GLY A 227 -4.47 -0.90 15.12
C GLY A 227 -3.12 -1.58 15.11
N ASP A 228 -2.84 -2.40 14.11
CA ASP A 228 -1.57 -3.11 13.98
C ASP A 228 -0.95 -2.81 12.61
N ILE A 229 0.36 -2.54 12.60
CA ILE A 229 1.17 -2.41 11.38
C ILE A 229 2.19 -3.55 11.39
N GLU A 230 2.01 -4.51 10.48
CA GLU A 230 2.90 -5.67 10.31
C GLU A 230 3.60 -5.63 8.95
N ALA A 231 4.62 -4.78 8.85
CA ALA A 231 5.40 -4.63 7.63
C ALA A 231 6.40 -5.76 7.45
N ARG A 232 6.48 -6.25 6.20
CA ARG A 232 7.40 -7.32 5.82
C ARG A 232 8.09 -6.97 4.52
N GLY A 233 9.37 -7.22 4.37
CA GLY A 233 9.98 -6.90 3.08
C GLY A 233 11.35 -7.45 2.88
N THR A 234 11.83 -7.26 1.67
CA THR A 234 13.18 -7.64 1.26
C THR A 234 13.82 -6.48 0.53
N THR A 235 15.08 -6.22 0.83
CA THR A 235 15.90 -5.28 0.08
C THR A 235 17.16 -6.00 -0.42
N LYS A 236 17.56 -5.70 -1.66
CA LYS A 236 18.66 -6.35 -2.40
C LYS A 236 19.48 -5.30 -3.14
N ASP A 237 20.69 -5.68 -3.54
CA ASP A 237 21.58 -4.88 -4.39
C ASP A 237 21.88 -3.51 -3.76
N PHE A 238 21.48 -2.40 -4.41
CA PHE A 238 21.71 -1.02 -3.97
C PHE A 238 20.39 -0.32 -3.57
N GLY A 239 19.34 -1.09 -3.32
CA GLY A 239 18.01 -0.57 -3.00
C GLY A 239 18.04 0.40 -1.81
N THR A 240 17.31 1.51 -1.93
CA THR A 240 17.15 2.48 -0.84
C THR A 240 15.70 2.54 -0.39
N LYS A 241 15.44 2.29 0.89
CA LYS A 241 14.09 2.27 1.44
C LYS A 241 13.97 3.11 2.71
N VAL A 242 12.91 3.91 2.80
CA VAL A 242 12.40 4.53 4.02
C VAL A 242 11.08 3.86 4.39
N PHE A 243 10.92 3.48 5.65
CA PHE A 243 9.65 3.03 6.20
C PHE A 243 9.28 3.85 7.43
N ARG A 244 8.02 4.27 7.51
CA ARG A 244 7.47 5.09 8.58
C ARG A 244 6.18 4.46 9.07
N GLY A 245 6.23 3.87 10.26
CA GLY A 245 5.05 3.42 10.99
C GLY A 245 4.69 4.45 12.04
N ASN A 246 3.56 5.14 11.87
CA ASN A 246 3.14 6.19 12.79
C ASN A 246 1.90 5.76 13.59
N ILE A 247 1.91 5.97 14.90
CA ILE A 247 0.77 5.79 15.78
C ILE A 247 0.45 7.12 16.45
N TYR A 248 -0.79 7.59 16.31
CA TYR A 248 -1.30 8.79 16.96
C TYR A 248 -2.49 8.42 17.83
N PHE A 249 -2.30 8.45 19.15
CA PHE A 249 -3.39 8.34 20.12
C PHE A 249 -3.90 9.74 20.43
N ASN A 250 -4.96 10.17 19.76
CA ASN A 250 -5.54 11.49 20.05
C ASN A 250 -6.36 11.44 21.34
N LYS A 251 -6.48 12.58 22.02
CA LYS A 251 -7.32 12.71 23.20
C LYS A 251 -8.74 12.20 22.96
N GLY A 252 -9.24 11.34 23.85
CA GLY A 252 -10.57 10.72 23.75
C GLY A 252 -10.55 9.25 23.34
N CYS A 253 -9.44 8.75 22.79
CA CYS A 253 -9.32 7.36 22.33
C CYS A 253 -9.05 6.33 23.44
N LYS A 254 -9.61 6.56 24.63
CA LYS A 254 -9.37 5.78 25.85
C LYS A 254 -9.51 4.26 25.63
N GLY A 255 -8.56 3.51 26.15
CA GLY A 255 -8.47 2.05 26.08
C GLY A 255 -8.02 1.51 24.73
N SER A 256 -7.57 2.37 23.79
CA SER A 256 -7.07 1.93 22.49
C SER A 256 -5.70 1.25 22.61
N THR A 257 -5.47 0.29 21.73
CA THR A 257 -4.22 -0.46 21.68
C THR A 257 -3.65 -0.43 20.27
N ALA A 258 -2.33 -0.29 20.13
CA ALA A 258 -1.69 -0.36 18.84
C ALA A 258 -0.33 -1.03 18.89
N SER A 259 0.04 -1.71 17.81
CA SER A 259 1.39 -2.19 17.59
C SER A 259 1.93 -1.80 16.21
N GLU A 260 3.23 -1.53 16.15
CA GLU A 260 3.94 -1.28 14.91
C GLU A 260 5.16 -2.20 14.84
N GLY A 261 5.32 -2.84 13.69
CA GLY A 261 6.30 -3.87 13.44
C GLY A 261 6.82 -3.81 12.01
N GLU A 262 8.13 -3.70 11.82
CA GLU A 262 8.76 -3.93 10.52
C GLU A 262 9.77 -5.07 10.59
N PHE A 263 9.61 -6.07 9.72
CA PHE A 263 10.59 -7.11 9.46
C PHE A 263 11.13 -7.02 8.03
N SER A 264 12.38 -6.58 7.87
CA SER A 264 13.01 -6.43 6.56
C SER A 264 14.25 -7.30 6.44
N ILE A 265 14.33 -8.08 5.36
CA ILE A 265 15.45 -8.97 5.03
C ILE A 265 16.43 -8.25 4.12
N LEU A 266 17.69 -8.17 4.55
CA LEU A 266 18.80 -7.62 3.75
C LEU A 266 19.57 -8.73 3.07
N LEU A 267 19.65 -8.66 1.73
CA LEU A 267 20.37 -9.66 0.95
C LEU A 267 21.83 -9.30 0.67
N ASP A 268 22.17 -8.01 0.75
CA ASP A 268 23.47 -7.43 0.37
C ASP A 268 23.90 -6.31 1.35
N ASP A 269 25.20 -6.04 1.42
CA ASP A 269 25.77 -5.05 2.37
C ASP A 269 25.67 -3.60 1.86
N THR A 270 25.35 -3.41 0.58
CA THR A 270 25.30 -2.11 -0.11
C THR A 270 23.97 -1.36 0.07
N ILE A 271 23.03 -1.95 0.80
CA ILE A 271 21.66 -1.49 0.98
C ILE A 271 21.60 -0.29 1.94
N LYS A 272 20.71 0.66 1.66
CA LYS A 272 20.40 1.80 2.55
C LYS A 272 18.97 1.70 3.05
N ILE A 273 18.79 1.56 4.37
CA ILE A 273 17.46 1.50 4.99
C ILE A 273 17.32 2.52 6.11
N HIS A 274 16.17 3.16 6.13
CA HIS A 274 15.69 3.98 7.23
C HIS A 274 14.36 3.40 7.74
N ALA A 275 14.32 3.04 9.01
CA ALA A 275 13.08 2.73 9.73
C ALA A 275 12.84 3.87 10.74
N ILE A 276 11.67 4.50 10.66
CA ILE A 276 11.34 5.72 11.41
C ILE A 276 9.97 5.54 12.06
N PRO A 277 9.90 4.75 13.15
CA PRO A 277 8.67 4.65 13.91
C PRO A 277 8.41 5.98 14.64
N ALA A 278 7.15 6.38 14.70
CA ALA A 278 6.72 7.52 15.51
C ALA A 278 5.47 7.16 16.30
N MET A 279 5.46 7.49 17.58
CA MET A 279 4.30 7.33 18.45
C MET A 279 4.05 8.64 19.19
N LEU A 280 2.86 9.22 18.99
CA LEU A 280 2.41 10.43 19.64
C LEU A 280 1.18 10.09 20.48
N CYS A 281 1.26 10.36 21.78
CA CYS A 281 0.20 10.06 22.73
C CYS A 281 -0.31 11.33 23.39
N ASP A 282 -1.53 11.74 23.03
CA ASP A 282 -2.28 12.83 23.68
C ASP A 282 -3.34 12.29 24.66
N GLU A 283 -3.43 10.97 24.81
CA GLU A 283 -4.33 10.25 25.73
C GLU A 283 -3.51 9.36 26.68
N ASP A 284 -3.90 9.30 27.96
CA ASP A 284 -3.12 8.62 29.01
C ASP A 284 -3.42 7.12 29.08
N ASP A 285 -4.69 6.73 28.91
CA ASP A 285 -5.13 5.33 29.01
C ASP A 285 -5.09 4.64 27.64
N VAL A 286 -3.88 4.36 27.16
CA VAL A 286 -3.61 3.66 25.89
C VAL A 286 -2.43 2.71 26.03
N VAL A 287 -2.37 1.70 25.16
CA VAL A 287 -1.22 0.78 25.08
C VAL A 287 -0.64 0.81 23.67
N GLY A 288 0.62 1.22 23.55
CA GLY A 288 1.36 1.24 22.29
C GLY A 288 2.61 0.37 22.37
N ALA A 289 2.86 -0.39 21.31
CA ALA A 289 4.13 -1.09 21.07
C ALA A 289 4.71 -0.69 19.71
N HIS A 290 6.03 -0.60 19.62
CA HIS A 290 6.75 -0.38 18.36
C HIS A 290 7.98 -1.29 18.32
N ALA A 291 8.26 -1.87 17.16
CA ALA A 291 9.35 -2.81 16.95
C ALA A 291 9.84 -2.74 15.50
N ALA A 292 10.99 -2.13 15.27
CA ALA A 292 11.68 -2.22 13.99
C ALA A 292 12.79 -3.28 14.07
N SER A 293 12.67 -4.36 13.30
CA SER A 293 13.69 -5.40 13.17
C SER A 293 14.18 -5.46 11.73
N VAL A 294 15.34 -4.87 11.48
CA VAL A 294 16.04 -4.99 10.20
C VAL A 294 17.18 -5.98 10.37
N GLY A 295 17.15 -7.06 9.58
CA GLY A 295 18.11 -8.16 9.73
C GLY A 295 18.63 -8.65 8.39
N LYS A 296 19.89 -9.09 8.36
CA LYS A 296 20.35 -9.95 7.27
C LYS A 296 19.57 -11.26 7.28
N VAL A 297 19.61 -11.98 6.16
CA VAL A 297 19.11 -13.36 6.12
C VAL A 297 19.68 -14.14 7.30
N ASP A 298 18.81 -14.84 8.02
CA ASP A 298 19.18 -15.71 9.13
C ASP A 298 20.10 -16.83 8.60
N GLU A 299 21.38 -16.75 8.96
CA GLU A 299 22.43 -17.67 8.50
C GLU A 299 22.16 -19.11 8.97
N GLU A 300 21.47 -19.32 10.10
CA GLU A 300 21.08 -20.66 10.54
C GLU A 300 19.98 -21.24 9.64
N ARG A 301 18.98 -20.43 9.27
CA ARG A 301 17.95 -20.84 8.30
C ARG A 301 18.56 -21.10 6.93
N LEU A 302 19.49 -20.27 6.51
CA LEU A 302 20.18 -20.42 5.24
C LEU A 302 21.02 -21.70 5.21
N PHE A 303 21.83 -21.93 6.25
CA PHE A 303 22.60 -23.16 6.43
C PHE A 303 21.70 -24.40 6.47
N TYR A 304 20.58 -24.33 7.20
CA TYR A 304 19.61 -25.42 7.27
C TYR A 304 19.05 -25.77 5.89
N LEU A 305 18.58 -24.78 5.12
CA LEU A 305 18.08 -25.04 3.76
C LEU A 305 19.18 -25.59 2.85
N MET A 306 20.38 -25.02 2.90
CA MET A 306 21.51 -25.52 2.10
C MET A 306 21.89 -26.96 2.47
N SER A 307 21.82 -27.34 3.75
CA SER A 307 22.04 -28.71 4.22
C SER A 307 21.00 -29.72 3.67
N ARG A 308 19.83 -29.22 3.23
CA ARG A 308 18.79 -30.01 2.56
C ARG A 308 18.94 -30.05 1.03
N GLY A 309 20.06 -29.56 0.50
CA GLY A 309 20.41 -29.66 -0.92
C GLY A 309 19.98 -28.45 -1.76
N PHE A 310 19.45 -27.39 -1.15
CA PHE A 310 19.17 -26.14 -1.87
C PHE A 310 20.48 -25.37 -2.13
N SER A 311 20.60 -24.75 -3.30
CA SER A 311 21.67 -23.77 -3.54
C SER A 311 21.49 -22.56 -2.60
N LYS A 312 22.55 -21.78 -2.37
CA LYS A 312 22.43 -20.54 -1.57
C LYS A 312 21.40 -19.57 -2.15
N VAL A 313 21.29 -19.53 -3.49
CA VAL A 313 20.32 -18.70 -4.21
C VAL A 313 18.91 -19.22 -3.98
N ASP A 314 18.67 -20.53 -4.14
CA ASP A 314 17.36 -21.14 -3.90
C ASP A 314 16.92 -21.00 -2.43
N ALA A 315 17.86 -21.15 -1.49
CA ALA A 315 17.59 -20.99 -0.07
C ALA A 315 17.20 -19.54 0.28
N LYS A 316 17.93 -18.54 -0.23
CA LYS A 316 17.53 -17.12 -0.11
C LYS A 316 16.15 -16.89 -0.72
N ARG A 317 15.88 -17.43 -1.92
CA ARG A 317 14.58 -17.32 -2.58
C ARG A 317 13.45 -17.87 -1.72
N ILE A 318 13.58 -19.08 -1.15
CA ILE A 318 12.56 -19.69 -0.29
C ILE A 318 12.26 -18.81 0.93
N ILE A 319 13.30 -18.24 1.56
CA ILE A 319 13.13 -17.34 2.71
C ILE A 319 12.36 -16.08 2.29
N VAL A 320 12.73 -15.47 1.16
CA VAL A 320 12.06 -14.29 0.64
C VAL A 320 10.60 -14.59 0.23
N GLU A 321 10.34 -15.67 -0.52
CA GLU A 321 8.99 -16.11 -0.86
C GLU A 321 8.11 -16.32 0.38
N SER A 322 8.67 -16.89 1.45
CA SER A 322 7.93 -17.07 2.71
C SER A 322 7.52 -15.75 3.38
N THR A 323 8.22 -14.66 3.09
CA THR A 323 7.92 -13.31 3.61
C THR A 323 6.63 -12.75 3.01
N PHE A 324 6.36 -13.04 1.73
CA PHE A 324 5.19 -12.54 0.99
C PHE A 324 3.97 -13.45 1.07
N ARG A 325 4.15 -14.69 1.54
CA ARG A 325 3.10 -15.71 1.62
C ARG A 325 1.80 -15.22 2.32
N PRO A 326 1.83 -14.45 3.43
CA PRO A 326 0.60 -13.96 4.05
C PRO A 326 -0.29 -13.13 3.12
N ILE A 327 0.30 -12.36 2.20
CA ILE A 327 -0.45 -11.57 1.22
C ILE A 327 -0.94 -12.47 0.08
N PHE A 328 -0.07 -13.35 -0.42
CA PHE A 328 -0.43 -14.26 -1.51
C PHE A 328 -1.59 -15.20 -1.16
N GLU A 329 -1.70 -15.62 0.10
CA GLU A 329 -2.81 -16.44 0.58
C GLU A 329 -4.16 -15.69 0.59
N LYS A 330 -4.15 -14.36 0.56
CA LYS A 330 -5.37 -13.54 0.44
C LYS A 330 -5.84 -13.34 -0.99
N ILE A 331 -4.95 -13.47 -1.99
CA ILE A 331 -5.31 -13.32 -3.40
C ILE A 331 -6.13 -14.53 -3.86
N GLU A 332 -7.40 -14.31 -4.22
CA GLU A 332 -8.30 -15.38 -4.70
C GLU A 332 -8.10 -15.73 -6.18
N ASP A 333 -7.57 -14.81 -6.98
CA ASP A 333 -7.28 -15.04 -8.40
C ASP A 333 -5.94 -15.78 -8.56
N GLU A 334 -6.02 -17.06 -8.96
CA GLU A 334 -4.84 -17.93 -9.11
C GLU A 334 -3.85 -17.41 -10.15
N LYS A 335 -4.32 -16.76 -11.22
CA LYS A 335 -3.42 -16.24 -12.25
C LYS A 335 -2.60 -15.07 -11.71
N ILE A 336 -3.25 -14.11 -11.03
CA ILE A 336 -2.56 -12.99 -10.38
C ILE A 336 -1.55 -13.53 -9.36
N LYS A 337 -1.94 -14.52 -8.56
CA LYS A 337 -1.07 -15.15 -7.56
C LYS A 337 0.16 -15.79 -8.21
N GLU A 338 -0.01 -16.58 -9.27
CA GLU A 338 1.08 -17.18 -10.04
C GLU A 338 2.02 -16.12 -10.64
N ASP A 339 1.45 -15.06 -11.22
CA ASP A 339 2.22 -13.94 -11.79
C ASP A 339 3.09 -13.26 -10.71
N MET A 340 2.57 -13.06 -9.48
CA MET A 340 3.34 -12.49 -8.37
C MET A 340 4.47 -13.40 -7.89
N PHE A 341 4.24 -14.72 -7.80
CA PHE A 341 5.31 -15.67 -7.47
C PHE A 341 6.41 -15.67 -8.52
N LEU A 342 6.04 -15.63 -9.80
CA LEU A 342 6.99 -15.58 -10.90
C LEU A 342 7.82 -14.29 -10.86
N GLU A 343 7.21 -13.15 -10.57
CA GLU A 343 7.90 -11.86 -10.44
C GLU A 343 8.96 -11.89 -9.33
N ILE A 344 8.59 -12.36 -8.14
CA ILE A 344 9.54 -12.52 -7.02
C ILE A 344 10.68 -13.46 -7.41
N LYS A 345 10.35 -14.61 -8.01
CA LYS A 345 11.35 -15.58 -8.46
C LYS A 345 12.34 -14.98 -9.46
N ASN A 346 11.86 -14.20 -10.44
CA ASN A 346 12.69 -13.59 -11.47
C ASN A 346 13.67 -12.57 -10.90
N ARG A 347 13.28 -11.82 -9.85
CA ARG A 347 14.14 -10.81 -9.21
C ARG A 347 15.12 -11.37 -8.18
N MET A 348 14.88 -12.59 -7.73
CA MET A 348 15.75 -13.32 -6.82
C MET A 348 16.89 -14.08 -7.52
N ASN A 349 16.75 -14.34 -8.82
CA ASN A 349 17.85 -14.83 -9.68
C ASN A 349 18.75 -13.68 -10.10
#